data_AF-A0A954K392-F1
#
_entry.id   AF-A0A954K392-F1
#
_cell.length_a   1.000
_cell.length_b   1.000
_cell.length_c   1.000
_cell.angle_alpha   90.00
_cell.angle_beta   90.00
_cell.angle_gamma   90.00
#
_symmetry.space_group_name_H-M   'P 1'
#
loop_
_entity.id
_entity.type
_entity.pdbx_description
1 polymer ?
#
loop_
_entity_poly.entity_id
_entity_poly.type
_entity_poly.pdbx_seq_one_letter_code
_entity_poly.pdbx_strand_id
1 'polypeptide(L)' 'PYSPVELTTKGAKLAKDSRHRHEIVFSFLVALGVRRETAATDTEGIEHHVSPETLNVMEAFISKAHR' A
#
# COMPACT_ATOMS: atom_id res chain seq x y z
N PRO A 1 10.00 -6.43 32.46
CA PRO A 1 10.51 -5.26 31.71
C PRO A 1 10.10 -5.36 30.22
N TYR A 2 9.38 -4.36 29.71
CA TYR A 2 9.12 -4.24 28.27
C TYR A 2 10.22 -3.39 27.64
N SER A 3 10.83 -3.92 26.58
CA SER A 3 11.79 -3.20 25.74
C SER A 3 11.16 -2.95 24.36
N PRO A 4 11.59 -1.91 23.62
CA PRO A 4 11.17 -1.72 22.24
C PRO A 4 11.49 -2.95 21.40
N VAL A 5 10.56 -3.34 20.52
CA VAL A 5 10.80 -4.40 19.54
C VAL A 5 11.46 -3.77 18.33
N GLU A 6 12.65 -4.27 17.97
CA GLU A 6 13.37 -3.84 16.77
C GLU A 6 13.15 -4.84 15.64
N LEU A 7 13.03 -4.32 14.42
CA LEU A 7 12.95 -5.17 13.23
C LEU A 7 14.34 -5.66 12.84
N THR A 8 14.43 -6.95 12.51
CA THR A 8 15.60 -7.46 11.78
C THR A 8 15.69 -6.80 10.40
N THR A 9 16.85 -6.88 9.73
CA THR A 9 17.01 -6.40 8.35
C THR A 9 15.95 -6.98 7.39
N LYS A 10 15.61 -8.26 7.56
CA LYS A 10 14.54 -8.91 6.79
C LYS A 10 13.17 -8.31 7.12
N GLY A 11 12.89 -8.08 8.40
CA GLY A 11 11.65 -7.45 8.86
C GLY A 11 11.51 -6.01 8.36
N ALA A 12 12.58 -5.23 8.36
CA ALA A 12 12.59 -3.86 7.85
C ALA A 12 12.31 -3.82 6.34
N LYS A 13 12.89 -4.74 5.57
CA LYS A 13 12.60 -4.87 4.13
C LYS A 13 11.13 -5.22 3.91
N LEU A 14 10.61 -6.23 4.62
CA LEU A 14 9.22 -6.63 4.51
C LEU A 14 8.26 -5.48 4.87
N ALA A 15 8.56 -4.72 5.94
CA ALA A 15 7.77 -3.57 6.35
C ALA A 15 7.76 -2.48 5.28
N LYS A 16 8.91 -2.20 4.65
CA LYS A 16 9.01 -1.24 3.54
C LYS A 16 8.19 -1.70 2.34
N ASP A 17 8.29 -2.97 1.98
CA ASP A 17 7.54 -3.53 0.84
C ASP A 17 6.03 -3.50 1.12
N SER A 18 5.59 -3.77 2.35
CA SER A 18 4.17 -3.66 2.75
C SER A 18 3.68 -2.22 2.66
N ARG A 19 4.43 -1.28 3.22
CA ARG A 19 4.09 0.15 3.16
C ARG A 19 3.98 0.66 1.74
N HIS A 20 4.85 0.21 0.85
CA HIS A 20 4.80 0.60 -0.55
C HIS A 20 3.53 0.08 -1.25
N ARG A 21 3.13 -1.17 -1.00
CA ARG A 21 1.86 -1.72 -1.53
C ARG A 21 0.66 -0.94 -1.00
N HIS A 22 0.65 -0.64 0.30
CA HIS A 22 -0.37 0.18 0.94
C HIS A 22 -0.56 1.52 0.20
N GLU A 23 0.54 2.25 -0.01
CA GLU A 23 0.52 3.57 -0.63
C GLU A 23 -0.02 3.54 -2.07
N ILE A 24 0.34 2.51 -2.86
CA ILE A 24 -0.16 2.35 -4.23
C ILE A 24 -1.67 2.12 -4.24
N VAL A 25 -2.14 1.14 -3.48
CA VAL A 25 -3.57 0.76 -3.44
C VAL A 25 -4.41 1.92 -2.90
N PHE A 26 -3.97 2.54 -1.81
CA PHE A 26 -4.66 3.70 -1.23
C PHE A 26 -4.78 4.85 -2.22
N SER A 27 -3.66 5.23 -2.85
CA SER A 27 -3.62 6.35 -3.79
C SER A 27 -4.47 6.06 -5.02
N PHE A 28 -4.48 4.81 -5.49
CA PHE A 28 -5.32 4.37 -6.58
C PHE A 28 -6.81 4.51 -6.24
N LEU A 29 -7.25 4.00 -5.08
CA LEU A 29 -8.65 4.12 -4.66
C LEU A 29 -9.08 5.58 -4.50
N VAL A 30 -8.23 6.43 -3.93
CA VAL A 30 -8.51 7.87 -3.83
C VAL A 30 -8.59 8.52 -5.21
N ALA A 31 -7.72 8.15 -6.15
CA ALA A 31 -7.76 8.65 -7.54
C ALA A 31 -9.05 8.23 -8.27
N LEU A 32 -9.65 7.10 -7.91
CA LEU A 32 -10.96 6.68 -8.40
C LEU A 32 -12.15 7.43 -7.74
N GLY A 33 -11.89 8.30 -6.76
CA GLY A 33 -12.91 9.07 -6.04
C GLY A 33 -13.44 8.39 -4.78
N VAL A 34 -12.81 7.31 -4.31
CA VAL A 34 -13.16 6.69 -3.03
C VAL A 34 -12.78 7.64 -1.89
N ARG A 35 -13.67 7.80 -0.92
CA ARG A 35 -13.40 8.61 0.29
C ARG A 35 -12.19 8.04 1.03
N ARG A 36 -11.36 8.91 1.59
CA ARG A 36 -10.09 8.51 2.23
C ARG A 36 -10.27 7.51 3.36
N GLU A 37 -11.35 7.63 4.13
CA GLU A 37 -11.64 6.71 5.24
C GLU A 37 -11.94 5.30 4.73
N THR A 38 -12.76 5.21 3.67
CA THR A 38 -13.08 3.96 3.00
C THR A 38 -11.84 3.37 2.30
N ALA A 39 -11.08 4.19 1.58
CA ALA A 39 -9.85 3.76 0.93
C ALA A 39 -8.83 3.21 1.92
N ALA A 40 -8.70 3.80 3.12
CA ALA A 40 -7.81 3.29 4.17
C ALA A 40 -8.23 1.89 4.63
N THR A 41 -9.52 1.67 4.91
CA THR A 41 -10.03 0.35 5.31
C THR A 41 -9.89 -0.69 4.21
N ASP A 42 -10.24 -0.35 2.97
CA ASP A 42 -10.21 -1.28 1.84
C ASP A 42 -8.77 -1.66 1.45
N THR A 43 -7.83 -0.74 1.60
CA THR A 43 -6.40 -0.95 1.31
C THR A 43 -5.84 -2.11 2.13
N GLU A 44 -6.11 -2.17 3.42
CA GLU A 44 -5.61 -3.23 4.32
C GLU A 44 -5.98 -4.63 3.80
N GLY A 45 -7.19 -4.83 3.26
CA GLY A 45 -7.59 -6.11 2.70
C GLY A 45 -6.93 -6.42 1.35
N ILE A 46 -6.85 -5.40 0.49
CA ILE A 46 -6.37 -5.53 -0.88
C ILE A 46 -4.85 -5.73 -0.91
N GLU A 47 -4.06 -4.99 -0.14
CA GLU A 47 -2.58 -5.01 -0.21
C GLU A 47 -1.95 -6.37 0.11
N HIS A 48 -2.67 -7.22 0.84
CA HIS A 48 -2.25 -8.57 1.21
C HIS A 48 -2.52 -9.61 0.10
N HIS A 49 -3.51 -9.37 -0.76
CA HIS A 49 -4.00 -10.34 -1.73
C HIS A 49 -3.84 -9.89 -3.19
N VAL A 50 -3.57 -8.60 -3.42
CA VAL A 50 -3.40 -8.04 -4.76
C VAL A 50 -2.20 -8.68 -5.46
N SER A 51 -2.40 -9.09 -6.72
CA SER A 51 -1.33 -9.65 -7.52
C SER A 51 -0.30 -8.56 -7.88
N PRO A 52 0.97 -8.93 -8.12
CA PRO A 52 1.97 -7.97 -8.59
C PRO A 52 1.57 -7.29 -9.90
N GLU A 53 0.88 -8.00 -10.80
CA GLU A 53 0.39 -7.45 -12.07
C GLU A 53 -0.62 -6.32 -11.84
N THR A 54 -1.63 -6.56 -11.01
CA THR A 54 -2.65 -5.55 -10.68
C THR A 54 -2.03 -4.35 -9.98
N LEU A 55 -1.11 -4.58 -9.04
CA LEU A 55 -0.42 -3.51 -8.33
C LEU A 55 0.38 -2.60 -9.28
N ASN A 56 1.11 -3.19 -10.24
CA ASN A 56 1.87 -2.44 -11.24
C ASN A 56 0.96 -1.58 -12.12
N VAL A 57 -0.22 -2.08 -12.49
CA VAL A 57 -1.21 -1.32 -13.27
C VAL A 57 -1.77 -0.16 -12.44
N MET A 58 -2.08 -0.38 -11.16
CA MET A 58 -2.51 0.68 -10.24
C MET A 58 -1.46 1.78 -10.12
N GLU A 59 -0.19 1.42 -9.93
CA GLU A 59 0.93 2.37 -9.84
C GLU A 59 1.12 3.17 -11.14
N ALA A 60 1.02 2.51 -12.29
CA ALA A 60 1.09 3.17 -13.58
C ALA A 60 -0.09 4.12 -13.82
N PHE A 61 -1.28 3.77 -13.33
CA PHE A 61 -2.47 4.62 -13.43
C PHE A 61 -2.29 5.92 -12.64
N ILE A 62 -1.92 5.83 -11.36
CA ILE A 62 -1.73 7.03 -10.51
C ILE A 62 -0.60 7.92 -11.04
N SER A 63 0.46 7.34 -11.58
CA SER A 63 1.58 8.10 -12.19
C SER A 63 1.14 8.93 -13.41
N LYS A 64 0.12 8.47 -14.16
CA LYS A 64 -0.45 9.20 -15.29
C LYS A 64 -1.49 10.24 -14.85
N ALA A 65 -2.29 9.92 -13.83
CA ALA A 65 -3.33 10.81 -13.31
C ALA A 65 -2.76 12.09 -12.64
N HIS A 66 -1.50 12.05 -12.21
CA HIS A 66 -0.79 13.19 -11.64
C HIS A 66 -0.01 14.04 -12.67
N ARG A 67 -0.14 13.75 -13.98
CA ARG A 67 0.36 14.60 -15.08
C ARG A 67 -0.74 15.50 -15.61
#